data_AF-A0A7L0R1B5-F1
#
_entry.id   AF-A0A7L0R1B5-F1
#
_cell.length_a   1.000
_cell.length_b   1.000
_cell.length_c   1.000
_cell.angle_alpha   90.00
_cell.angle_beta   90.00
_cell.angle_gamma   90.00
#
_symmetry.space_group_name_H-M   'P 1'
#
loop_
_entity.id
_entity.type
_entity.pdbx_description
1 polymer ?
#
loop_
_entity_poly.entity_id
_entity_poly.type
_entity_poly.pdbx_seq_one_letter_code
_entity_poly.pdbx_strand_id
1 'polypeptide(L)'
;MSKGPFSVEWLAQSSRGGARELPGSPLLTPPSVPAESPREREAAERPGHGAGSAEAAPGRPRTKFSAAQLRELERSFREQRYIGAGEKRRLAAVLNLSQSQIKTWFQNRRMKFKRQTQDAR
;
A
#
# COMPACT_ATOMS: atom_id res chain seq x y z
N MET A 1 -26.64 0.03 -12.63
CA MET A 1 -25.21 0.21 -12.91
C MET A 1 -24.41 -0.16 -11.66
N SER A 2 -23.95 -1.41 -11.56
CA SER A 2 -23.19 -1.90 -10.40
C SER A 2 -21.76 -1.36 -10.44
N LYS A 3 -21.47 -0.33 -9.63
CA LYS A 3 -20.13 0.23 -9.50
C LYS A 3 -19.26 -0.75 -8.69
N GLY A 4 -18.32 -1.39 -9.37
CA GLY A 4 -17.34 -2.31 -8.78
C GLY A 4 -16.35 -1.63 -7.81
N PRO A 5 -15.50 -2.42 -7.14
CA PRO A 5 -15.01 -2.18 -5.77
C PRO A 5 -13.83 -1.19 -5.62
N PHE A 6 -13.78 -0.11 -6.41
CA PHE A 6 -12.65 0.83 -6.38
C PHE A 6 -13.06 2.31 -6.37
N SER A 7 -14.19 2.63 -5.71
CA SER A 7 -14.46 4.02 -5.33
C SER A 7 -13.67 4.35 -4.07
N VAL A 8 -13.05 5.54 -4.01
CA VAL A 8 -12.26 6.03 -2.86
C VAL A 8 -13.05 5.98 -1.54
N GLU A 9 -14.38 6.00 -1.60
CA GLU A 9 -15.28 5.75 -0.46
C GLU A 9 -15.06 4.41 0.24
N TRP A 10 -14.78 3.32 -0.48
CA TRP A 10 -14.61 2.00 0.14
C TRP A 10 -13.39 1.96 1.07
N LEU A 11 -12.32 2.69 0.72
CA LEU A 11 -11.12 2.76 1.54
C LEU A 11 -11.31 3.65 2.78
N ALA A 12 -12.24 4.60 2.74
CA ALA A 12 -12.53 5.50 3.86
C ALA A 12 -13.51 4.93 4.88
N GLN A 13 -14.22 3.84 4.55
CA GLN A 13 -15.33 3.31 5.35
C GLN A 13 -14.91 2.30 6.43
N SER A 14 -13.64 1.85 6.46
CA SER A 14 -13.15 0.89 7.46
C SER A 14 -12.56 1.56 8.72
N SER A 15 -12.76 2.86 8.90
CA SER A 15 -12.25 3.62 10.05
C SER A 15 -13.38 4.36 10.77
N ARG A 16 -14.38 3.63 11.29
CA ARG A 16 -15.26 4.09 12.38
C ARG A 16 -16.17 2.97 12.89
N GLY A 17 -16.06 2.66 14.19
CA GLY A 17 -17.02 1.85 14.97
C GLY A 17 -16.56 0.41 15.15
N GLY A 18 -16.49 -0.18 16.34
CA GLY A 18 -17.03 0.18 17.64
C GLY A 18 -17.18 -1.12 18.41
N ALA A 19 -16.63 -1.18 19.62
CA ALA A 19 -16.72 -2.32 20.52
C ALA A 19 -18.19 -2.77 20.67
N ARG A 20 -18.45 -4.06 20.47
CA ARG A 20 -19.67 -4.72 20.93
C ARG A 20 -19.27 -5.91 21.78
N GLU A 21 -19.46 -5.73 23.07
CA GLU A 21 -19.38 -6.67 24.17
C GLU A 21 -20.18 -7.96 23.87
N LEU A 22 -19.61 -9.12 24.19
CA LEU A 22 -20.34 -10.38 24.40
C LEU A 22 -19.87 -11.00 25.73
N PRO A 23 -20.78 -11.41 26.64
CA PRO A 23 -20.42 -11.96 27.94
C PRO A 23 -20.29 -13.50 27.95
N GLY A 24 -19.35 -14.03 28.75
CA GLY A 24 -19.40 -15.40 29.31
C GLY A 24 -18.18 -16.31 29.03
N SER A 25 -17.29 -16.46 30.03
CA SER A 25 -16.13 -17.39 30.07
C SER A 25 -16.54 -18.88 30.26
N PRO A 26 -15.63 -19.89 30.10
CA PRO A 26 -14.67 -20.24 31.17
C PRO A 26 -13.26 -20.72 30.76
N LEU A 27 -12.30 -20.30 31.58
CA LEU A 27 -11.20 -21.07 32.20
C LEU A 27 -10.32 -22.01 31.35
N LEU A 28 -9.05 -21.63 31.15
CA LEU A 28 -7.88 -22.49 31.38
C LEU A 28 -6.72 -21.61 31.88
N THR A 29 -6.37 -21.74 33.17
CA THR A 29 -5.06 -21.34 33.72
C THR A 29 -4.08 -22.50 33.53
N PRO A 30 -2.76 -22.22 33.35
CA PRO A 30 -1.81 -22.52 34.44
C PRO A 30 -0.60 -21.51 34.45
N PRO A 31 0.43 -21.65 35.32
CA PRO A 31 0.48 -21.08 36.67
C PRO A 31 1.74 -20.21 36.99
N SER A 32 1.66 -19.47 38.11
CA SER A 32 2.72 -19.07 39.06
C SER A 32 3.98 -18.26 38.64
N VAL A 33 3.92 -16.94 38.91
CA VAL A 33 4.79 -16.04 39.76
C VAL A 33 6.34 -16.16 39.74
N PRO A 34 7.10 -15.15 40.26
CA PRO A 34 7.03 -13.66 40.19
C PRO A 34 8.42 -13.03 39.93
N ALA A 35 8.56 -11.70 39.77
CA ALA A 35 9.65 -10.89 40.39
C ALA A 35 9.73 -9.44 39.86
N GLU A 36 9.71 -8.52 40.84
CA GLU A 36 10.37 -7.19 40.88
C GLU A 36 10.02 -6.07 39.87
N SER A 37 9.26 -5.11 40.41
CA SER A 37 9.38 -3.65 40.19
C SER A 37 10.68 -3.12 40.85
N PRO A 38 11.03 -1.81 40.87
CA PRO A 38 10.84 -0.63 39.99
C PRO A 38 12.14 0.23 39.83
N ARG A 39 12.18 1.25 38.92
CA ARG A 39 12.96 2.53 39.02
C ARG A 39 12.81 3.35 37.72
N GLU A 40 12.06 4.45 37.69
CA GLU A 40 12.48 5.87 37.95
C GLU A 40 13.70 6.28 37.07
N ARG A 41 13.77 7.31 36.22
CA ARG A 41 13.16 8.66 36.01
C ARG A 41 13.38 9.01 34.50
N GLU A 42 12.84 10.01 33.81
CA GLU A 42 12.51 11.39 34.15
C GLU A 42 11.77 12.05 32.97
N ALA A 43 10.70 12.78 33.29
CA ALA A 43 10.16 14.02 32.71
C ALA A 43 10.06 14.30 31.18
N ALA A 44 8.82 14.63 30.79
CA ALA A 44 8.43 15.85 30.04
C ALA A 44 8.73 15.88 28.51
N GLU A 45 7.88 16.32 27.59
CA GLU A 45 6.56 16.95 27.59
C GLU A 45 5.77 16.39 26.40
N ARG A 46 4.44 16.31 26.51
CA ARG A 46 3.56 16.17 25.35
C ARG A 46 3.19 17.57 24.86
N PRO A 47 3.63 18.04 23.68
CA PRO A 47 2.94 19.14 23.06
C PRO A 47 1.65 18.62 22.44
N GLY A 48 0.55 18.92 23.12
CA GLY A 48 -0.54 19.73 22.59
C GLY A 48 -1.01 19.44 21.17
N HIS A 49 -2.30 19.10 21.09
CA HIS A 49 -3.12 19.18 19.89
C HIS A 49 -3.03 20.59 19.28
N GLY A 50 -2.28 20.72 18.19
CA GLY A 50 -2.38 21.85 17.27
C GLY A 50 -3.46 21.57 16.24
N ALA A 51 -4.64 22.15 16.45
CA ALA A 51 -5.58 22.38 15.37
C ALA A 51 -4.90 23.27 14.32
N GLY A 52 -4.61 22.69 13.16
CA GLY A 52 -4.07 23.40 12.01
C GLY A 52 -4.59 22.73 10.75
N SER A 53 -5.47 23.41 10.03
CA SER A 53 -5.80 23.09 8.65
C SER A 53 -4.51 22.92 7.86
N ALA A 54 -4.19 21.69 7.47
CA ALA A 54 -3.05 21.42 6.60
C ALA A 54 -3.56 20.63 5.40
N GLU A 55 -3.57 21.34 4.27
CA GLU A 55 -3.76 20.88 2.90
C GLU A 55 -3.37 19.41 2.69
N ALA A 56 -4.19 18.71 1.91
CA ALA A 56 -3.87 17.41 1.36
C ALA A 56 -2.42 17.45 0.86
N ALA A 57 -1.53 16.73 1.56
CA ALA A 57 -0.13 16.62 1.19
C ALA A 57 -0.07 16.36 -0.32
N PRO A 58 0.60 17.22 -1.11
CA PRO A 58 0.58 17.09 -2.56
C PRO A 58 1.16 15.73 -2.90
N GLY A 59 0.26 14.80 -3.27
CA GLY A 59 0.64 13.45 -3.64
C GLY A 59 1.74 13.53 -4.70
N ARG A 60 2.73 12.63 -4.64
CA ARG A 60 3.88 12.61 -5.55
C ARG A 60 3.41 12.96 -6.97
N PRO A 61 3.96 14.01 -7.61
CA PRO A 61 3.45 14.50 -8.88
C PRO A 61 3.40 13.34 -9.89
N ARG A 62 2.26 13.19 -10.56
CA ARG A 62 2.06 12.14 -11.57
C ARG A 62 3.01 12.38 -12.73
N THR A 63 4.12 11.64 -12.76
CA THR A 63 5.01 11.61 -13.92
C THR A 63 4.36 10.82 -15.06
N LYS A 64 4.29 11.41 -16.26
CA LYS A 64 3.97 10.68 -17.49
C LYS A 64 5.26 10.06 -18.05
N PHE A 65 5.22 8.79 -18.43
CA PHE A 65 6.32 8.16 -19.16
C PHE A 65 6.35 8.67 -20.61
N SER A 66 7.55 8.81 -21.18
CA SER A 66 7.71 9.14 -22.59
C SER A 66 7.27 7.99 -23.50
N ALA A 67 6.98 8.27 -24.77
CA ALA A 67 6.62 7.24 -25.74
C ALA A 67 7.74 6.19 -25.91
N ALA A 68 9.01 6.62 -25.87
CA ALA A 68 10.15 5.70 -25.93
C ALA A 68 10.19 4.76 -24.72
N GLN A 69 9.97 5.29 -23.51
CA GLN A 69 9.92 4.49 -22.28
C GLN A 69 8.78 3.47 -22.31
N LEU A 70 7.59 3.89 -22.77
CA LEU A 70 6.44 2.99 -22.88
C LEU A 70 6.70 1.85 -23.87
N ARG A 71 7.30 2.15 -25.04
CA ARG A 71 7.63 1.11 -26.04
C ARG A 71 8.54 0.02 -25.47
N GLU A 72 9.57 0.40 -24.73
CA GLU A 72 10.50 -0.58 -24.15
C GLU A 72 9.86 -1.40 -23.02
N LEU A 73 9.07 -0.75 -22.16
CA LEU A 73 8.29 -1.42 -21.12
C LEU A 73 7.29 -2.41 -21.71
N GLU A 74 6.61 -2.03 -22.80
CA GLU A 74 5.67 -2.90 -23.51
C GLU A 74 6.35 -4.06 -24.24
N ARG A 75 7.53 -3.83 -24.84
CA ARG A 75 8.35 -4.90 -25.41
C ARG A 75 8.69 -5.94 -24.33
N SER A 76 9.26 -5.49 -23.22
CA SER A 76 9.62 -6.36 -22.10
C SER A 76 8.40 -7.10 -21.52
N PHE A 77 7.24 -6.44 -21.45
CA PHE A 77 6.00 -7.07 -20.95
C PHE A 77 5.46 -8.16 -21.86
N ARG A 78 5.62 -8.03 -23.18
CA ARG A 78 5.20 -9.07 -24.14
C ARG A 78 6.02 -10.35 -23.97
N GLU A 79 7.31 -10.21 -23.66
CA GLU A 79 8.22 -11.32 -23.38
C GLU A 79 7.92 -11.93 -22.01
N GLN A 80 7.84 -11.09 -20.97
CA GLN A 80 7.65 -11.54 -19.60
C GLN A 80 6.62 -10.68 -18.86
N ARG A 81 5.44 -11.27 -18.57
CA ARG A 81 4.34 -10.58 -17.87
C ARG A 81 4.68 -10.19 -16.42
N TYR A 82 5.71 -10.81 -15.82
CA TYR A 82 6.15 -10.62 -14.44
C TYR A 82 7.66 -10.50 -14.38
N ILE A 83 8.21 -9.32 -14.15
CA ILE A 83 9.67 -9.14 -14.08
C ILE A 83 10.25 -9.46 -12.69
N GLY A 84 11.43 -10.09 -12.69
CA GLY A 84 12.22 -10.35 -11.49
C GLY A 84 13.02 -9.13 -11.01
N ALA A 85 13.78 -9.29 -9.92
CA ALA A 85 14.58 -8.20 -9.34
C ALA A 85 15.73 -7.73 -10.26
N GLY A 86 16.41 -8.66 -10.94
CA GLY A 86 17.49 -8.34 -11.87
C GLY A 86 16.99 -7.51 -13.06
N GLU A 87 15.94 -7.99 -13.73
CA GLU A 87 15.38 -7.30 -14.89
C GLU A 87 14.77 -5.94 -14.54
N LYS A 88 14.15 -5.83 -13.37
CA LYS A 88 13.69 -4.55 -12.83
C LYS A 88 14.83 -3.55 -12.69
N ARG A 89 15.99 -3.98 -12.19
CA ARG A 89 17.17 -3.11 -12.01
C ARG A 89 17.74 -2.68 -13.36
N ARG A 90 17.79 -3.60 -14.34
CA ARG A 90 18.22 -3.30 -15.72
C ARG A 90 17.32 -2.25 -16.38
N LEU A 91 16.00 -2.46 -16.37
CA LEU A 91 15.04 -1.53 -16.99
C LEU A 91 15.04 -0.15 -16.32
N ALA A 92 15.20 -0.12 -14.99
CA ALA A 92 15.35 1.13 -14.25
C ALA A 92 16.55 1.96 -14.75
N ALA A 93 17.70 1.31 -14.94
CA ALA A 93 18.91 1.97 -15.45
C ALA A 93 18.75 2.43 -16.91
N VAL A 94 18.25 1.57 -17.80
CA VAL A 94 18.11 1.89 -19.24
C VAL A 94 17.11 3.01 -19.48
N LEU A 95 15.99 3.01 -18.73
CA LEU A 95 14.90 3.97 -18.94
C LEU A 95 15.01 5.22 -18.07
N ASN A 96 16.03 5.32 -17.22
CA ASN A 96 16.19 6.36 -16.21
C ASN A 96 14.94 6.52 -15.33
N LEU A 97 14.44 5.38 -14.84
CA LEU A 97 13.26 5.30 -13.97
C LEU A 97 13.64 4.60 -12.67
N SER A 98 12.89 4.87 -11.59
CA SER A 98 13.06 4.12 -10.34
C SER A 98 12.49 2.70 -10.45
N GLN A 99 13.10 1.75 -9.74
CA GLN A 99 12.58 0.37 -9.62
C GLN A 99 11.11 0.32 -9.15
N SER A 100 10.69 1.30 -8.33
CA SER A 100 9.31 1.45 -7.87
C SER A 100 8.37 1.84 -9.02
N GLN A 101 8.75 2.80 -9.87
CA GLN A 101 7.98 3.15 -11.07
C GLN A 101 7.83 1.97 -12.02
N ILE A 102 8.91 1.21 -12.25
CA ILE A 102 8.86 -0.02 -13.05
C ILE A 102 7.90 -1.03 -12.41
N LYS A 103 8.00 -1.27 -11.10
CA LYS A 103 7.09 -2.17 -10.36
C LYS A 103 5.62 -1.75 -10.53
N THR A 104 5.32 -0.46 -10.36
CA THR A 104 3.96 0.08 -10.48
C THR A 104 3.44 -0.02 -11.91
N TRP A 105 4.28 0.28 -12.91
CA TRP A 105 3.90 0.13 -14.31
C TRP A 105 3.54 -1.32 -14.65
N PHE A 106 4.35 -2.29 -14.23
CA PHE A 106 4.08 -3.73 -14.48
C PHE A 106 2.83 -4.23 -13.75
N GLN A 107 2.54 -3.72 -12.56
CA GLN A 107 1.27 -3.99 -11.88
C GLN A 107 0.08 -3.45 -12.68
N ASN A 108 0.13 -2.17 -13.06
CA ASN A 108 -0.93 -1.53 -13.84
C ASN A 108 -1.13 -2.21 -15.20
N ARG A 109 -0.04 -2.60 -15.86
CA ARG A 109 -0.10 -3.25 -17.18
C ARG A 109 -0.79 -4.60 -17.11
N ARG A 110 -0.50 -5.43 -16.09
CA ARG A 110 -1.19 -6.70 -15.84
C ARG A 110 -2.68 -6.51 -15.57
N MET A 111 -3.05 -5.52 -14.76
CA MET A 111 -4.46 -5.22 -14.49
C MET A 111 -5.21 -4.85 -15.78
N LYS A 112 -4.61 -4.01 -16.62
CA LYS A 112 -5.18 -3.66 -17.94
C LYS A 112 -5.32 -4.91 -18.82
N PHE A 113 -4.29 -5.76 -18.88
CA PHE A 113 -4.32 -6.99 -19.66
C PHE A 113 -5.45 -7.93 -19.20
N LYS A 114 -5.57 -8.17 -17.87
CA LYS A 114 -6.64 -9.00 -17.30
C LYS A 114 -8.02 -8.47 -17.68
N ARG A 115 -8.24 -7.15 -17.58
CA ARG A 115 -9.51 -6.53 -17.97
C ARG A 115 -9.80 -6.74 -19.45
N GLN A 116 -8.82 -6.55 -20.32
CA GLN A 116 -8.98 -6.75 -21.76
C GLN A 116 -9.33 -8.21 -22.11
N THR A 117 -8.78 -9.18 -21.39
CA THR A 117 -9.11 -10.60 -21.60
C THR A 117 -10.51 -10.97 -21.07
N GLN A 118 -10.99 -10.32 -20.01
CA GLN A 118 -12.32 -10.57 -19.44
C GLN A 118 -13.45 -9.86 -20.19
N ASP A 119 -13.19 -8.66 -20.72
CA ASP A 119 -14.16 -7.87 -21.50
C ASP A 119 -14.37 -8.44 -22.91
N ALA A 120 -13.39 -9.22 -23.40
CA ALA A 120 -13.45 -9.91 -24.68
C ALA A 120 -14.19 -11.27 -24.62
N ARG A 121 -14.73 -11.64 -23.46
CA ARG A 121 -15.48 -12.90 -23.25
C ARG A 121 -16.92 -12.59 -22.89
#